data_AF-A0A4V1SGI0-F1
#
_entry.id   AF-A0A4V1SGI0-F1
#
_cell.length_a   1.000
_cell.length_b   1.000
_cell.length_c   1.000
_cell.angle_alpha   90.00
_cell.angle_beta   90.00
_cell.angle_gamma   90.00
#
_symmetry.space_group_name_H-M   'P 1'
#
loop_
_entity.id
_entity.type
_entity.pdbx_description
1 polymer ?
#
loop_
_entity_poly.entity_id
_entity_poly.type
_entity_poly.pdbx_seq_one_letter_code
_entity_poly.pdbx_strand_id
1 'polypeptide(L)' 'RRYKAFKSHLLTKKSKTRKRHLRQAAFVHPANENLVKRMLGLR' A
#
# COMPACT_ATOMS: atom_id res chain seq x y z
N ARG A 1 2.59 2.55 -8.47
CA ARG A 1 1.45 2.74 -7.54
C ARG A 1 1.25 1.45 -6.73
N ARG A 2 0.98 1.52 -5.42
CA ARG A 2 0.85 0.34 -4.52
C ARG A 2 -0.48 0.29 -3.77
N TYR A 3 -0.87 -0.89 -3.32
CA TYR A 3 -2.01 -1.08 -2.40
C TYR A 3 -1.60 -0.89 -0.94
N LYS A 4 -2.54 -0.45 -0.10
CA LYS A 4 -2.32 -0.30 1.34
C LYS A 4 -2.48 -1.66 2.04
N ALA A 5 -1.69 -1.88 3.08
CA ALA A 5 -1.75 -3.10 3.90
C ALA A 5 -3.05 -3.19 4.72
N PHE A 6 -3.29 -4.36 5.34
CA PHE A 6 -4.39 -4.64 6.28
C PHE A 6 -5.80 -4.78 5.68
N LYS A 7 -5.94 -5.02 4.37
CA LYS A 7 -7.24 -5.19 3.68
C LYS A 7 -7.47 -6.61 3.12
N SER A 8 -6.91 -7.66 3.74
CA SER A 8 -6.95 -9.03 3.19
C SER A 8 -8.01 -9.94 3.83
N HIS A 9 -7.91 -10.29 5.13
CA HIS A 9 -8.73 -11.35 5.73
C HIS A 9 -9.59 -10.89 6.93
N LEU A 10 -9.04 -10.12 7.87
CA LEU A 10 -9.78 -9.69 9.08
C LEU A 10 -10.56 -8.37 8.86
N LEU A 11 -11.53 -8.35 7.95
CA LEU A 11 -12.26 -7.13 7.55
C LEU A 11 -13.48 -6.81 8.41
N THR A 12 -14.00 -7.80 9.12
CA THR A 12 -15.16 -7.67 10.00
C THR A 12 -14.85 -6.76 11.20
N LYS A 13 -13.66 -6.90 11.80
CA LYS A 13 -13.18 -6.04 12.90
C LYS A 13 -12.80 -4.61 12.49
N LYS A 14 -12.94 -4.25 11.21
CA LYS A 14 -12.54 -2.92 10.70
C LYS A 14 -13.77 -2.07 10.42
N SER A 15 -13.76 -0.82 10.90
CA SER A 15 -14.80 0.16 10.58
C SER A 15 -14.93 0.39 9.07
N LYS A 16 -16.13 0.80 8.63
CA LYS A 16 -16.40 1.10 7.21
C LYS A 16 -15.49 2.22 6.69
N THR A 17 -15.21 3.24 7.52
CA THR A 17 -14.30 4.35 7.21
C THR A 17 -12.87 3.86 6.99
N ARG A 18 -12.34 3.00 7.88
CA ARG A 18 -11.01 2.41 7.72
C ARG A 18 -10.89 1.58 6.45
N LYS A 19 -11.89 0.74 6.14
CA LYS A 19 -11.91 -0.05 4.90
C LYS A 19 -11.89 0.84 3.65
N ARG A 20 -12.58 1.99 3.67
CA ARG A 20 -12.56 2.97 2.57
C ARG A 20 -11.19 3.62 2.39
N HIS A 21 -10.55 4.07 3.46
CA HIS A 21 -9.21 4.67 3.38
C HIS A 21 -8.15 3.67 2.88
N LEU A 22 -8.27 2.39 3.24
CA LEU A 22 -7.40 1.31 2.78
C LEU A 22 -7.67 0.88 1.33
N ARG A 23 -8.82 1.23 0.74
CA ARG A 23 -9.14 0.93 -0.67
C ARG A 23 -8.35 1.80 -1.64
N GLN A 24 -8.01 3.03 -1.25
CA GLN A 24 -7.30 3.96 -2.10
C GLN A 24 -5.85 3.54 -2.27
N ALA A 25 -5.38 3.58 -3.51
CA ALA A 25 -3.98 3.34 -3.82
C ALA A 25 -3.09 4.44 -3.26
N ALA A 26 -1.83 4.11 -2.98
CA ALA A 26 -0.83 5.05 -2.49
C ALA A 26 0.42 5.00 -3.38
N PHE A 27 1.23 6.05 -3.31
CA PHE A 27 2.57 6.05 -3.89
C PHE A 27 3.60 5.45 -2.92
N VAL A 28 4.78 5.14 -3.45
CA VAL A 28 5.93 4.75 -2.63
C VAL A 28 6.46 6.02 -1.97
N HIS A 29 6.94 5.92 -0.72
CA HIS A 29 7.55 7.05 -0.05
C HIS A 29 8.93 7.32 -0.67
N PRO A 30 9.36 8.59 -0.84
CA PRO A 30 10.64 8.93 -1.49
C PRO A 30 11.83 8.16 -0.92
N ALA A 31 11.89 8.00 0.41
CA ALA A 31 12.95 7.24 1.09
C ALA A 31 13.09 5.76 0.61
N ASN A 32 12.02 5.15 0.10
CA ASN A 32 12.02 3.76 -0.36
C ASN A 32 12.09 3.61 -1.89
N GLU A 33 12.00 4.70 -2.65
CA GLU A 33 11.91 4.63 -4.11
C GLU A 33 13.14 3.99 -4.75
N ASN A 34 14.34 4.35 -4.29
CA ASN A 34 15.59 3.81 -4.84
C ASN A 34 15.71 2.30 -4.64
N LEU A 35 15.27 1.80 -3.48
CA LEU A 35 15.24 0.36 -3.20
C LEU A 35 14.26 -0.35 -4.12
N VAL A 36 13.07 0.23 -4.34
CA VAL A 36 12.05 -0.34 -5.23
C VAL A 36 12.52 -0.35 -6.69
N LYS A 37 13.13 0.74 -7.17
CA LYS A 37 13.70 0.82 -8.52
C LYS A 37 14.76 -0.26 -8.74
N ARG A 38 15.66 -0.45 -7.75
CA ARG A 38 16.67 -1.51 -7.78
C ARG A 38 16.06 -2.91 -7.83
N MET A 39 15.03 -3.19 -7.03
CA MET A 39 14.35 -4.51 -7.03
C MET A 39 13.64 -4.80 -8.36
N LEU A 40 13.18 -3.77 -9.06
CA LEU A 40 12.53 -3.89 -10.35
C LEU A 40 13.51 -3.88 -11.54
N GLY A 41 14.83 -3.78 -11.29
CA GLY A 41 15.83 -3.66 -12.35
C GLY A 41 15.75 -2.37 -13.15
N LEU A 42 15.03 -1.37 -12.65
CA LEU A 42 14.90 -0.04 -13.24
C LEU A 42 16.09 0.79 -12.77
N ARG A 43 17.20 0.68 -13.49
CA ARG A 43 18.43 1.42 -13.20
C ARG A 43 18.83 2.23 -14.42
#